data_AF-W7MD85-F1
#
_entry.id   AF-W7MD85-F1
#
_cell.length_a   1.000
_cell.length_b   1.000
_cell.length_c   1.000
_cell.angle_alpha   90.00
_cell.angle_beta   90.00
_cell.angle_gamma   90.00
#
_symmetry.space_group_name_H-M   'P 1'
#
loop_
_entity.id
_entity.type
_entity.pdbx_description
1 polymer ?
#
loop_
_entity_poly.entity_id
_entity_poly.type
_entity_poly.pdbx_seq_one_letter_code
_entity_poly.pdbx_strand_id
1 'polypeptide(L)'
;MGLIQLKRFDILHRDIKPGNILVRKRTQETFQIILADFGIAGKYTEQSEYFYGTAYYKAPEIFDETADVVDDRSDVWSTGIIVLEKMYRIDKIKKKGTPSPNLTLKGRNGMRSGRRK
;
A
#
# COMPACT_ATOMS: atom_id res chain seq x y z
N MET A 1 -4.72 16.23 13.40
CA MET A 1 -4.40 17.33 12.45
C MET A 1 -3.99 16.86 11.05
N GLY A 2 -3.84 15.55 10.76
CA GLY A 2 -3.53 15.08 9.41
C GLY A 2 -4.78 15.04 8.52
N LEU A 3 -5.56 13.95 8.61
CA LEU A 3 -6.75 13.75 7.77
C LEU A 3 -7.84 14.80 7.94
N ILE A 4 -8.04 15.31 9.16
CA ILE A 4 -9.00 16.39 9.43
C ILE A 4 -8.66 17.64 8.59
N GLN A 5 -7.37 17.94 8.40
CA GLN A 5 -6.95 19.07 7.59
C GLN A 5 -7.21 18.81 6.12
N LEU A 6 -6.94 17.59 5.62
CA LEU A 6 -7.24 17.23 4.23
C LEU A 6 -8.74 17.33 3.94
N LYS A 7 -9.57 16.81 4.84
CA LYS A 7 -11.04 16.93 4.77
C LYS A 7 -11.49 18.38 4.70
N ARG A 8 -10.91 19.27 5.51
CA ARG A 8 -11.26 20.71 5.48
C ARG A 8 -10.95 21.40 4.15
N PHE A 9 -10.07 20.83 3.34
CA PHE A 9 -9.72 21.36 2.02
C PHE A 9 -10.28 20.52 0.87
N ASP A 10 -11.14 19.52 1.14
CA ASP A 10 -11.64 18.55 0.15
C ASP A 10 -10.51 17.89 -0.65
N ILE A 11 -9.41 17.56 0.03
CA ILE A 11 -8.23 16.89 -0.54
C ILE A 11 -8.23 15.43 -0.08
N LEU A 12 -7.99 14.51 -1.01
CA LEU A 12 -7.63 13.12 -0.74
C LEU A 12 -6.12 12.99 -0.83
N HIS A 13 -5.52 12.23 0.07
CA HIS A 13 -4.13 11.82 -0.03
C HIS A 13 -3.96 10.67 -1.03
N ARG A 14 -4.92 9.73 -1.10
CA ARG A 14 -4.96 8.58 -2.04
C ARG A 14 -3.84 7.54 -1.93
N ASP A 15 -2.79 7.79 -1.14
CA ASP A 15 -1.68 6.85 -0.92
C ASP A 15 -1.26 6.76 0.55
N ILE A 16 -2.24 6.72 1.44
CA ILE A 16 -1.96 6.48 2.87
C ILE A 16 -1.48 5.05 3.05
N LYS A 17 -0.21 4.92 3.42
CA LYS A 17 0.48 3.66 3.69
C LYS A 17 1.59 3.89 4.72
N PRO A 18 2.13 2.83 5.36
CA PRO A 18 3.19 2.98 6.35
C PRO A 18 4.42 3.73 5.83
N GLY A 19 4.76 3.60 4.55
CA GLY A 19 5.86 4.32 3.92
C GLY A 19 5.68 5.83 3.83
N ASN A 20 4.43 6.31 3.88
CA ASN A 20 4.07 7.73 3.78
C ASN A 20 3.69 8.34 5.15
N ILE A 21 3.92 7.59 6.23
CA ILE A 21 3.71 8.05 7.61
C ILE A 21 5.07 8.23 8.28
N LEU A 22 5.48 9.48 8.43
CA LEU A 22 6.72 9.84 9.11
C LEU A 22 6.47 10.01 10.61
N VAL A 23 7.45 9.60 11.42
CA VAL A 23 7.45 9.79 12.86
C VAL A 23 8.55 10.76 13.24
N ARG A 24 8.17 11.95 13.71
CA ARG A 24 9.09 12.96 14.20
C ARG A 24 9.10 12.96 15.71
N LYS A 25 10.26 12.73 16.33
CA LYS A 25 10.43 12.90 17.77
C LYS A 25 10.30 14.38 18.13
N ARG A 26 9.44 14.71 19.11
CA ARG A 26 9.28 16.08 19.63
C ARG A 26 9.98 16.27 20.96
N THR A 27 9.82 15.32 21.87
CA THR A 27 10.55 15.26 23.16
C THR A 27 11.07 13.85 23.38
N GLN A 28 11.65 13.55 24.55
CA GLN A 28 12.03 12.17 24.89
C GLN A 28 10.83 11.20 24.92
N GLU A 29 9.65 11.70 25.28
CA GLU A 29 8.45 10.90 25.52
C GLU A 29 7.36 11.09 24.45
N THR A 30 7.47 12.12 23.61
CA THR A 30 6.44 12.48 22.64
C THR A 30 6.91 12.39 21.20
N PHE A 31 6.01 11.89 20.35
CA PHE A 31 6.20 11.78 18.92
C PHE A 31 5.07 12.51 18.20
N GLN A 32 5.39 13.02 17.02
CA GLN A 32 4.44 13.59 16.08
C GLN A 32 4.40 12.70 14.84
N ILE A 33 3.18 12.36 14.42
CA ILE A 33 2.94 11.70 13.14
C ILE A 33 2.77 12.78 12.06
N ILE A 34 3.46 12.61 10.94
CA ILE A 34 3.43 13.51 9.79
C ILE A 34 3.08 12.67 8.55
N LEU A 35 2.06 13.10 7.81
CA LEU A 35 1.75 12.54 6.48
C LEU A 35 2.72 13.13 5.46
N ALA A 36 3.23 12.28 4.56
CA ALA A 36 4.18 12.64 3.52
C ALA A 36 3.74 12.08 2.16
N ASP A 37 4.38 12.57 1.10
CA ASP A 37 4.15 12.15 -0.28
C ASP A 37 2.73 12.44 -0.81
N PHE A 38 2.53 13.70 -1.21
CA PHE A 38 1.29 14.20 -1.81
C PHE A 38 1.31 14.10 -3.35
N GLY A 39 2.20 13.30 -3.93
CA GLY A 39 2.42 13.26 -5.39
C GLY A 39 1.19 12.85 -6.21
N ILE A 40 0.20 12.22 -5.58
CA ILE A 40 -1.08 11.84 -6.20
C ILE A 40 -2.30 12.36 -5.41
N ALA A 41 -2.05 13.28 -4.48
CA ALA A 41 -3.12 13.91 -3.72
C ALA A 41 -3.92 14.87 -4.60
N GLY A 42 -5.23 14.92 -4.41
CA GLY A 42 -6.10 15.65 -5.33
C GLY A 42 -7.49 15.90 -4.76
N LYS A 43 -8.31 16.64 -5.51
CA LYS A 43 -9.68 16.96 -5.11
C LYS A 43 -10.60 15.75 -5.24
N TYR A 44 -11.73 15.79 -4.54
CA TYR A 44 -12.69 14.67 -4.54
C TYR A 44 -13.26 14.41 -5.94
N THR A 45 -13.27 15.42 -6.81
CA THR A 45 -13.87 15.38 -8.15
C THR A 45 -13.03 14.71 -9.24
N GLU A 46 -11.75 14.43 -9.00
CA GLU A 46 -10.82 13.92 -10.03
C GLU A 46 -10.88 12.39 -10.14
N GLN A 47 -11.96 11.88 -10.73
CA GLN A 47 -12.27 10.44 -10.80
C GLN A 47 -11.22 9.60 -11.54
N SER A 48 -10.56 10.16 -12.55
CA SER A 48 -9.50 9.48 -13.31
C SER A 48 -8.30 9.08 -12.45
N GLU A 49 -8.20 9.63 -11.23
CA GLU A 49 -7.04 9.47 -10.35
C GLU A 49 -7.30 8.47 -9.21
N TYR A 50 -8.51 7.92 -9.08
CA TYR A 50 -8.85 6.96 -8.02
C TYR A 50 -8.06 5.64 -8.14
N PHE A 51 -7.69 5.24 -9.36
CA PHE A 51 -6.89 4.04 -9.59
C PHE A 51 -5.40 4.19 -9.22
N TYR A 52 -4.91 5.38 -8.87
CA TYR A 52 -3.54 5.56 -8.37
C TYR A 52 -3.35 5.12 -6.91
N GLY A 53 -2.10 4.96 -6.48
CA GLY A 53 -1.75 4.58 -5.11
C GLY A 53 -1.64 3.07 -4.87
N THR A 54 -1.38 2.70 -3.63
CA THR A 54 -1.01 1.32 -3.26
C THR A 54 -2.24 0.45 -3.02
N ALA A 55 -2.56 -0.46 -3.95
CA ALA A 55 -3.78 -1.27 -3.98
C ALA A 55 -4.16 -1.96 -2.65
N TYR A 56 -3.17 -2.44 -1.88
CA TYR A 56 -3.41 -3.13 -0.61
C TYR A 56 -4.13 -2.27 0.45
N TYR A 57 -3.93 -0.95 0.43
CA TYR A 57 -4.54 -0.04 1.40
C TYR A 57 -5.83 0.60 0.90
N LYS A 58 -6.23 0.33 -0.35
CA LYS A 58 -7.38 0.99 -0.97
C LYS A 58 -8.70 0.52 -0.41
N ALA A 59 -9.63 1.45 -0.38
CA ALA A 59 -11.01 1.22 -0.04
C ALA A 59 -11.75 0.49 -1.17
N PRO A 60 -12.76 -0.34 -0.87
CA PRO A 60 -13.44 -1.18 -1.85
C PRO A 60 -14.13 -0.35 -2.96
N GLU A 61 -14.67 0.82 -2.62
CA GLU A 61 -15.31 1.73 -3.56
C GLU A 61 -14.39 2.22 -4.69
N ILE A 62 -13.07 2.17 -4.51
CA ILE A 62 -12.11 2.53 -5.56
C ILE A 62 -12.12 1.51 -6.71
N PHE A 63 -12.55 0.28 -6.45
CA PHE A 63 -12.59 -0.80 -7.44
C PHE A 63 -13.99 -1.02 -8.03
N ASP A 64 -14.98 -0.28 -7.55
CA ASP A 64 -16.36 -0.38 -7.97
C ASP A 64 -16.69 0.78 -8.92
N GLU A 65 -16.83 0.47 -10.21
CA GLU A 65 -17.19 1.46 -11.23
C GLU A 65 -18.60 2.05 -11.03
N THR A 66 -19.42 1.41 -10.19
CA THR A 66 -20.77 1.85 -9.83
C THR A 66 -20.81 2.64 -8.52
N ALA A 67 -19.69 2.73 -7.80
CA ALA A 67 -19.62 3.54 -6.60
C ALA A 67 -19.85 5.03 -6.94
N ASP A 68 -20.44 5.75 -5.99
CA ASP A 68 -20.64 7.19 -6.07
C ASP A 68 -19.28 7.94 -5.98
N VAL A 69 -19.24 9.05 -5.26
CA VAL A 69 -18.05 9.88 -5.09
C VAL A 69 -17.11 9.23 -4.07
N VAL A 70 -15.85 9.07 -4.46
CA VAL A 70 -14.74 8.76 -3.53
C VAL A 70 -14.42 10.02 -2.73
N ASP A 71 -14.53 9.94 -1.40
CA ASP A 71 -14.34 11.05 -0.47
C ASP A 71 -13.32 10.70 0.63
N ASP A 72 -13.21 11.53 1.68
CA ASP A 72 -12.22 11.33 2.76
C ASP A 72 -12.31 9.98 3.45
N ARG A 73 -13.44 9.27 3.35
CA ARG A 73 -13.61 7.94 3.94
C ARG A 73 -12.64 6.93 3.36
N SER A 74 -12.19 7.09 2.11
CA SER A 74 -11.20 6.19 1.52
C SER A 74 -9.80 6.33 2.15
N ASP A 75 -9.43 7.56 2.58
CA ASP A 75 -8.21 7.80 3.37
C ASP A 75 -8.35 7.25 4.81
N VAL A 76 -9.57 7.30 5.38
CA VAL A 76 -9.89 6.68 6.68
C VAL A 76 -9.77 5.15 6.60
N TRP A 77 -10.30 4.54 5.54
CA TRP A 77 -10.15 3.10 5.28
C TRP A 77 -8.68 2.68 5.27
N SER A 78 -7.87 3.40 4.47
CA SER A 78 -6.43 3.16 4.34
C SER A 78 -5.73 3.20 5.70
N THR A 79 -6.09 4.18 6.54
CA THR A 79 -5.61 4.29 7.92
C THR A 79 -6.02 3.09 8.78
N GLY A 80 -7.26 2.60 8.63
CA GLY A 80 -7.75 1.40 9.29
C GLY A 80 -6.93 0.16 8.94
N ILE A 81 -6.59 -0.05 7.67
CA ILE A 81 -5.72 -1.15 7.22
C ILE A 81 -4.34 -1.08 7.89
N ILE A 82 -3.75 0.11 8.02
CA ILE A 82 -2.46 0.29 8.71
C ILE A 82 -2.55 -0.09 10.19
N VAL A 83 -3.61 0.35 10.86
CA VAL A 83 -3.84 0.03 12.28
C VAL A 83 -3.99 -1.48 12.46
N LEU A 84 -4.83 -2.12 11.64
CA LEU A 84 -5.03 -3.57 11.68
C LEU A 84 -3.72 -4.33 11.42
N GLU A 85 -2.95 -3.91 10.42
CA GLU A 85 -1.67 -4.53 10.10
C GLU A 85 -0.71 -4.51 11.30
N LYS A 86 -0.63 -3.38 12.01
CA LYS A 86 0.27 -3.24 13.18
C LYS A 86 -0.27 -3.92 14.43
N MET A 87 -1.57 -3.85 14.68
CA MET A 87 -2.17 -4.51 15.86
C MET A 87 -2.08 -6.03 15.77
N TYR A 88 -2.41 -6.61 14.61
CA TYR A 88 -2.43 -8.06 14.42
C TYR A 88 -1.11 -8.63 13.89
N ARG A 89 -0.08 -7.79 13.70
CA ARG A 89 1.24 -8.17 13.16
C ARG A 89 1.13 -8.94 11.83
N ILE A 90 0.17 -8.55 10.99
CA ILE A 90 -0.08 -9.17 9.67
C ILE A 90 1.16 -9.00 8.78
N ASP A 91 1.92 -7.91 8.97
CA ASP A 91 3.22 -7.68 8.33
C ASP A 91 4.25 -8.79 8.59
N LYS A 92 4.20 -9.44 9.77
CA LYS A 92 5.08 -10.57 10.10
C LYS A 92 4.63 -11.89 9.48
N ILE A 93 3.33 -12.05 9.22
CA ILE A 93 2.78 -13.23 8.53
C ILE A 93 3.22 -13.22 7.07
N LYS A 94 3.17 -12.05 6.41
CA LYS A 94 3.65 -11.88 5.03
C LYS A 94 5.13 -12.24 4.85
N LYS A 95 6.00 -11.88 5.81
CA LYS A 95 7.46 -12.15 5.74
C LYS A 95 7.84 -13.62 5.91
N LYS A 96 6.94 -14.47 6.43
CA LYS A 96 7.19 -15.92 6.57
C LYS A 96 6.77 -16.75 5.35
N GLY A 97 6.20 -16.12 4.31
CA GLY A 97 5.52 -16.80 3.21
C GLY A 97 6.18 -16.81 1.83
N THR A 98 7.34 -16.18 1.63
CA THR A 98 8.03 -16.22 0.32
C THR A 98 9.39 -16.90 0.43
N PRO A 99 9.54 -18.15 -0.05
CA PRO A 99 10.85 -18.63 -0.46
C PRO A 99 11.35 -17.71 -1.58
N SER A 100 12.57 -17.20 -1.46
CA SER A 100 13.24 -16.53 -2.57
C SER A 100 13.14 -17.41 -3.81
N PRO A 101 12.73 -16.89 -4.98
CA PRO A 101 12.86 -17.64 -6.21
C PRO A 101 14.36 -17.75 -6.49
N ASN A 102 14.97 -18.85 -6.04
CA ASN A 102 16.33 -19.18 -6.44
C ASN A 102 16.32 -19.35 -7.95
N LEU A 103 16.81 -18.31 -8.64
CA LEU A 103 17.42 -18.42 -9.95
C LEU A 103 18.53 -19.47 -9.85
N THR A 104 18.20 -20.71 -10.21
CA THR A 104 19.18 -21.66 -10.68
C THR A 104 18.52 -22.53 -11.73
N LEU A 105 18.48 -22.03 -12.97
CA LEU A 105 18.46 -22.88 -14.16
C LEU A 105 19.81 -23.63 -14.17
N LYS A 106 19.92 -24.68 -13.36
CA LYS A 106 21.02 -25.63 -13.43
C LYS A 106 20.69 -26.58 -14.57
N GLY A 107 21.46 -26.46 -15.65
CA GLY A 107 21.44 -27.36 -16.77
C GLY A 107 21.48 -28.83 -16.33
N ARG A 108 20.55 -29.60 -16.89
CA ARG A 108 20.45 -31.06 -16.92
C ARG A 108 19.94 -31.34 -18.34
N ASN A 109 20.56 -32.12 -19.22
CA ASN A 109 21.49 -33.22 -19.06
C ASN A 109 22.33 -33.38 -20.33
N GLY A 110 23.63 -33.64 -20.17
CA GLY A 110 24.36 -34.47 -21.12
C GLY A 110 24.61 -35.83 -20.48
N MET A 111 24.05 -36.91 -21.02
CA MET A 111 24.76 -38.17 -21.28
C MET A 111 23.86 -39.22 -21.98
N ARG A 112 24.21 -39.44 -23.26
CA ARG A 112 24.34 -40.71 -24.01
C ARG A 112 23.43 -41.90 -23.63
N SER A 113 22.72 -42.45 -24.62
CA SER A 113 23.10 -43.70 -25.31
C SER A 113 22.21 -43.97 -26.52
N GLY A 114 22.71 -44.65 -27.56
CA GLY A 114 21.86 -45.23 -28.61
C GLY A 114 22.46 -45.22 -30.02
N ARG A 115 23.30 -46.21 -30.31
CA ARG A 115 23.84 -46.58 -31.62
C ARG A 115 22.81 -47.44 -32.39
N ARG A 116 22.91 -47.45 -33.74
CA ARG A 116 22.24 -48.31 -34.78
C ARG A 116 21.19 -47.51 -35.57
N LYS A 117 21.17 -47.46 -36.91
CA LYS A 117 21.88 -48.14 -38.00
C LYS A 117 22.05 -47.12 -39.13
#